data_AF-A0A1D1YZ88-F1
#
_entry.id   AF-A0A1D1YZ88-F1
#
_cell.length_a   1.000
_cell.length_b   1.000
_cell.length_c   1.000
_cell.angle_alpha   90.00
_cell.angle_beta   90.00
_cell.angle_gamma   90.00
#
_symmetry.space_group_name_H-M   'P 1'
#
loop_
_entity.id
_entity.type
_entity.pdbx_description
1 polymer ?
#
loop_
_entity_poly.entity_id
_entity_poly.type
_entity_poly.pdbx_seq_one_letter_code
_entity_poly.pdbx_strand_id
1 'polypeptide(L)'
;MDHLKSRIDELSLQYIKNLTEDDSFLLFNDSELAGMPPEFIKGLRTDGDGKMKISLRSHHVSPILEHCKVGSTRKIVAAAHGQRCGTENLGILEKLVQLRHRFACLLGYRTFADYAIEPRMARTSVKVFEFLEDISANLTDLATRELNVLKDLKKKEEGDSLFGAEDLRYYMRRAEEQKLDVDLGTVKQFFPVRLVLSGIFKIFQDLLSLQFEEIHDFGTWHDTVRLFSVMDFSSSELLGYFFLDIFYREEKYSQTCVLALQNGCLSSSGKRQIPVALVIGQFPNEVDGKPGLLRFTEVVSFFHEFSHVVHHICNRATFSRFSGLRMDSDYIEIPSQMLEN
;
A
#
# COMPACT_ATOMS: atom_id res chain seq x y z
N MET A 1 1.24 -23.94 25.19
CA MET A 1 1.26 -22.63 24.49
C MET A 1 1.27 -22.81 22.98
N ASP A 2 2.04 -23.78 22.46
CA ASP A 2 2.15 -24.04 21.01
C ASP A 2 0.81 -24.34 20.31
N HIS A 3 -0.07 -25.11 20.96
CA HIS A 3 -1.42 -25.36 20.43
C HIS A 3 -2.25 -24.07 20.25
N LEU A 4 -2.16 -23.12 21.19
CA LEU A 4 -2.87 -21.83 21.08
C LEU A 4 -2.29 -21.00 19.94
N LYS A 5 -0.96 -20.94 19.84
CA LYS A 5 -0.28 -20.23 18.75
C LYS A 5 -0.66 -20.80 17.39
N SER A 6 -0.58 -22.12 17.23
CA SER A 6 -0.99 -22.82 16.00
C SER A 6 -2.44 -22.52 15.63
N ARG A 7 -3.35 -22.47 16.60
CA ARG A 7 -4.76 -22.17 16.33
C ARG A 7 -4.98 -20.70 15.96
N ILE A 8 -4.25 -19.77 16.57
CA ILE A 8 -4.27 -18.35 16.19
C ILE A 8 -3.76 -18.18 14.75
N ASP A 9 -2.67 -18.86 14.40
CA ASP A 9 -2.08 -18.80 13.06
C ASP A 9 -3.03 -19.39 12.01
N GLU A 10 -3.64 -20.55 12.28
CA GLU A 10 -4.65 -21.18 11.41
C GLU A 10 -5.86 -20.27 11.17
N LEU A 11 -6.44 -19.70 12.23
CA LEU A 11 -7.59 -18.80 12.12
C LEU A 11 -7.22 -17.49 11.41
N SER A 12 -6.01 -16.97 11.63
CA SER A 12 -5.53 -15.77 10.94
C SER A 12 -5.37 -16.03 9.44
N LEU A 13 -4.82 -17.19 9.07
CA LEU A 13 -4.71 -17.61 7.67
C LEU A 13 -6.10 -17.82 7.04
N GLN A 14 -7.03 -18.47 7.74
CA GLN A 14 -8.40 -18.67 7.25
C GLN A 14 -9.12 -17.34 7.02
N TYR A 15 -8.97 -16.37 7.93
CA TYR A 15 -9.55 -15.03 7.79
C TYR A 15 -9.08 -14.34 6.50
N ILE A 16 -7.77 -14.37 6.25
CA ILE A 16 -7.15 -13.78 5.05
C ILE A 16 -7.57 -14.55 3.79
N LYS A 17 -7.60 -15.89 3.86
CA LYS A 17 -8.01 -16.76 2.76
C LYS A 17 -9.42 -16.44 2.30
N ASN A 18 -10.38 -16.34 3.24
CA ASN A 18 -11.77 -15.97 2.93
C ASN A 18 -11.84 -14.66 2.12
N LEU A 19 -11.11 -13.62 2.55
CA LEU A 19 -11.07 -12.32 1.85
C LEU A 19 -10.35 -12.37 0.50
N THR A 20 -9.38 -13.26 0.34
CA THR A 20 -8.58 -13.38 -0.90
C THR A 20 -9.34 -14.18 -1.97
N GLU A 21 -10.05 -15.22 -1.54
CA GLU A 21 -10.85 -16.10 -2.39
C GLU A 21 -12.23 -15.52 -2.72
N ASP A 22 -12.69 -14.49 -2.01
CA ASP A 22 -13.91 -13.75 -2.32
C ASP A 22 -13.89 -13.19 -3.76
N ASP A 23 -14.83 -13.68 -4.56
CA ASP A 23 -15.06 -13.32 -5.96
C ASP A 23 -16.39 -12.56 -6.16
N SER A 24 -16.99 -12.12 -5.04
CA SER A 24 -18.22 -11.33 -5.00
C SER A 24 -18.15 -10.11 -5.93
N PHE A 25 -19.29 -9.82 -6.57
CA PHE A 25 -19.42 -8.73 -7.52
C PHE A 25 -20.82 -8.14 -7.52
N LEU A 26 -20.94 -6.96 -8.12
CA LEU A 26 -22.19 -6.26 -8.39
C LEU A 26 -22.31 -5.99 -9.89
N LEU A 27 -23.54 -5.84 -10.36
CA LEU A 27 -23.85 -5.56 -11.77
C LEU A 27 -24.50 -4.18 -11.87
N PHE A 28 -23.97 -3.35 -12.78
CA PHE A 28 -24.45 -2.00 -13.00
C PHE A 28 -24.63 -1.69 -14.47
N ASN A 29 -25.58 -0.81 -14.76
CA ASN A 29 -25.82 -0.27 -16.09
C ASN A 29 -24.93 0.96 -16.35
N ASP A 30 -24.82 1.42 -17.60
CA ASP A 30 -24.04 2.62 -17.97
C ASP A 30 -24.42 3.87 -17.16
N SER A 31 -25.72 4.10 -16.97
CA SER A 31 -26.21 5.25 -16.22
C SER A 31 -25.83 5.22 -14.73
N GLU A 32 -25.64 4.03 -14.17
CA GLU A 32 -25.28 3.84 -12.76
C GLU A 32 -23.78 4.03 -12.51
N LEU A 33 -22.96 3.98 -13.56
CA LEU A 33 -21.52 4.24 -13.51
C LEU A 33 -21.15 5.62 -14.08
N ALA A 34 -22.11 6.56 -14.09
CA ALA A 34 -21.88 7.89 -14.61
C ALA A 34 -20.70 8.60 -13.89
N GLY A 35 -19.80 9.19 -14.68
CA GLY A 35 -18.60 9.88 -14.20
C GLY A 35 -17.35 9.02 -14.05
N MET A 36 -17.45 7.71 -14.25
CA MET A 36 -16.27 6.85 -14.30
C MET A 36 -15.37 7.15 -15.51
N PRO A 37 -14.04 7.04 -15.37
CA PRO A 37 -13.12 7.20 -16.49
C PRO A 37 -13.42 6.20 -17.62
N PRO A 38 -13.36 6.59 -18.91
CA PRO A 38 -13.66 5.69 -20.03
C PRO A 38 -12.79 4.43 -20.05
N GLU A 39 -11.51 4.56 -19.68
CA GLU A 39 -10.59 3.42 -19.62
C GLU A 39 -10.96 2.43 -18.51
N PHE A 40 -11.53 2.90 -17.40
CA PHE A 40 -12.06 2.01 -16.36
C PHE A 40 -13.22 1.19 -16.92
N ILE A 41 -14.18 1.85 -17.59
CA ILE A 41 -15.37 1.21 -18.17
C ILE A 41 -14.98 0.17 -19.23
N LYS A 42 -14.04 0.50 -20.13
CA LYS A 42 -13.53 -0.45 -21.15
C LYS A 42 -12.90 -1.71 -20.56
N GLY A 43 -12.33 -1.62 -19.36
CA GLY A 43 -11.72 -2.76 -18.67
C GLY A 43 -12.71 -3.70 -17.99
N LEU A 44 -13.99 -3.34 -17.90
CA LEU A 44 -15.00 -4.14 -17.22
C LEU A 44 -15.51 -5.28 -18.11
N ARG A 45 -15.71 -6.45 -17.49
CA ARG A 45 -16.45 -7.55 -18.13
C ARG A 45 -17.94 -7.26 -18.05
N THR A 46 -18.70 -7.65 -19.08
CA THR A 46 -20.16 -7.56 -19.08
C THR A 46 -20.79 -8.94 -18.87
N ASP A 47 -22.00 -8.98 -18.32
CA ASP A 47 -22.83 -10.19 -18.29
C ASP A 47 -23.60 -10.39 -19.61
N GLY A 48 -24.44 -11.42 -19.66
CA GLY A 48 -25.26 -11.74 -20.84
C GLY A 48 -26.33 -10.70 -21.17
N ASP A 49 -26.69 -9.84 -20.21
CA ASP A 49 -27.69 -8.77 -20.35
C ASP A 49 -27.02 -7.40 -20.63
N GLY A 50 -25.69 -7.38 -20.80
CA GLY A 50 -24.92 -6.17 -21.09
C GLY A 50 -24.60 -5.30 -19.87
N LYS A 51 -24.85 -5.78 -18.64
CA LYS A 51 -24.47 -5.06 -17.41
C LYS A 51 -23.01 -5.27 -17.08
N MET A 52 -22.36 -4.23 -16.56
CA MET A 52 -20.95 -4.24 -16.22
C MET A 52 -20.71 -4.84 -14.84
N LYS A 53 -19.74 -5.77 -14.77
CA LYS A 53 -19.37 -6.51 -13.56
C LYS A 53 -18.33 -5.73 -12.74
N ILE A 54 -18.73 -5.29 -11.55
CA ILE A 54 -17.87 -4.65 -10.55
C ILE A 54 -17.53 -5.66 -9.45
N SER A 55 -16.34 -6.26 -9.52
CA SER A 55 -15.79 -7.03 -8.38
C SER A 55 -15.69 -6.18 -7.10
N LEU A 56 -15.84 -6.80 -5.93
CA LEU A 56 -15.68 -6.12 -4.63
C LEU A 56 -14.21 -5.99 -4.19
N ARG A 57 -13.27 -6.18 -5.11
CA ARG A 57 -11.83 -6.02 -4.84
C ARG A 57 -11.45 -4.54 -4.93
N SER A 58 -10.41 -4.15 -4.18
CA SER A 58 -10.00 -2.75 -4.01
C SER A 58 -9.69 -2.01 -5.33
N HIS A 59 -9.24 -2.73 -6.37
CA HIS A 59 -8.95 -2.15 -7.69
C HIS A 59 -10.19 -1.70 -8.47
N HIS A 60 -11.37 -2.25 -8.17
CA HIS A 60 -12.65 -1.75 -8.70
C HIS A 60 -13.37 -0.83 -7.71
N VAL A 61 -13.35 -1.18 -6.42
CA VAL A 61 -14.05 -0.40 -5.38
C VAL A 61 -13.45 0.99 -5.24
N SER A 62 -12.13 1.13 -5.20
CA SER A 62 -11.51 2.44 -4.97
C SER A 62 -11.85 3.46 -6.07
N PRO A 63 -11.70 3.13 -7.38
CA PRO A 63 -12.11 4.05 -8.44
C PRO A 63 -13.59 4.42 -8.40
N ILE A 64 -14.48 3.48 -8.03
CA ILE A 64 -15.93 3.77 -7.92
C ILE A 64 -16.19 4.79 -6.81
N LEU A 65 -15.60 4.60 -5.62
CA LEU A 65 -15.78 5.52 -4.49
C LEU A 65 -15.11 6.89 -4.73
N GLU A 66 -14.17 6.97 -5.65
CA GLU A 66 -13.44 8.20 -5.99
C GLU A 66 -14.11 8.98 -7.14
N HIS A 67 -14.57 8.31 -8.19
CA HIS A 67 -14.99 8.95 -9.44
C HIS A 67 -16.49 8.85 -9.76
N CYS A 68 -17.20 7.84 -9.25
CA CYS A 68 -18.60 7.64 -9.62
C CYS A 68 -19.47 8.77 -9.08
N LYS A 69 -20.14 9.50 -9.99
CA LYS A 69 -21.03 10.63 -9.64
C LYS A 69 -22.34 10.15 -9.01
N VAL A 70 -22.70 8.88 -9.20
CA VAL A 70 -23.96 8.32 -8.72
C VAL A 70 -23.82 7.90 -7.25
N GLY A 71 -24.37 8.71 -6.34
CA GLY A 71 -24.29 8.49 -4.90
C GLY A 71 -24.86 7.15 -4.43
N SER A 72 -25.96 6.69 -5.04
CA SER A 72 -26.54 5.36 -4.74
C SER A 72 -25.60 4.22 -5.11
N THR A 73 -24.89 4.31 -6.24
CA THR A 73 -23.87 3.33 -6.65
C THR A 73 -22.73 3.30 -5.64
N ARG A 74 -22.18 4.46 -5.25
CA ARG A 74 -21.12 4.53 -4.23
C ARG A 74 -21.56 3.87 -2.93
N LYS A 75 -22.79 4.15 -2.47
CA LYS A 75 -23.37 3.56 -1.27
C LYS A 75 -23.49 2.04 -1.34
N ILE A 76 -24.04 1.50 -2.44
CA ILE A 76 -24.19 0.04 -2.63
C ILE A 76 -22.83 -0.64 -2.65
N VAL A 77 -21.86 -0.08 -3.39
CA VAL A 77 -20.51 -0.64 -3.51
C VAL A 77 -19.76 -0.57 -2.17
N ALA A 78 -19.82 0.55 -1.46
CA ALA A 78 -19.19 0.69 -0.14
C ALA A 78 -19.78 -0.30 0.88
N ALA A 79 -21.10 -0.44 0.92
CA ALA A 79 -21.77 -1.36 1.82
C ALA A 79 -21.40 -2.82 1.51
N ALA A 80 -21.46 -3.22 0.24
CA ALA A 80 -21.09 -4.57 -0.18
C ALA A 80 -19.62 -4.87 0.12
N HIS A 81 -18.71 -3.93 -0.16
CA HIS A 81 -17.28 -4.09 0.14
C HIS A 81 -17.02 -4.20 1.65
N GLY A 82 -17.70 -3.40 2.48
CA GLY A 82 -17.57 -3.45 3.94
C GLY A 82 -18.14 -4.72 4.59
N GLN A 83 -19.00 -5.46 3.89
CA GLN A 83 -19.63 -6.69 4.36
C GLN A 83 -18.94 -7.98 3.85
N ARG A 84 -17.85 -7.85 3.10
CA ARG A 84 -17.13 -9.00 2.52
C ARG A 84 -16.76 -10.02 3.59
N CYS A 85 -17.20 -11.25 3.37
CA CYS A 85 -16.99 -12.40 4.25
C CYS A 85 -17.47 -12.18 5.69
N GLY A 86 -18.39 -11.23 5.95
CA GLY A 86 -18.81 -10.88 7.31
C GLY A 86 -19.41 -12.06 8.08
N THR A 87 -20.15 -12.93 7.40
CA THR A 87 -20.76 -14.14 7.95
C THR A 87 -19.74 -15.15 8.44
N GLU A 88 -18.67 -15.37 7.68
CA GLU A 88 -17.61 -16.33 8.00
C GLU A 88 -16.57 -15.73 8.96
N ASN A 89 -16.15 -14.49 8.70
CA ASN A 89 -15.01 -13.87 9.37
C ASN A 89 -15.35 -13.26 10.73
N LEU A 90 -16.61 -12.90 11.01
CA LEU A 90 -16.97 -12.36 12.31
C LEU A 90 -16.73 -13.39 13.44
N GLY A 91 -17.18 -14.63 13.25
CA GLY A 91 -16.95 -15.70 14.22
C GLY A 91 -15.48 -16.12 14.34
N ILE A 92 -14.69 -15.96 13.27
CA ILE A 92 -13.23 -16.14 13.31
C ILE A 92 -12.58 -15.04 14.15
N LEU A 93 -12.97 -13.78 13.94
CA LEU A 93 -12.44 -12.63 14.65
C LEU A 93 -12.72 -12.71 16.16
N GLU A 94 -13.95 -13.06 16.56
CA GLU A 94 -14.31 -13.27 17.96
C GLU A 94 -13.41 -14.32 18.64
N LYS A 95 -13.20 -15.46 17.96
CA LYS A 95 -12.30 -16.52 18.45
C LYS A 95 -10.85 -16.03 18.53
N LEU A 96 -10.38 -15.28 17.53
CA LEU A 96 -9.03 -14.71 17.53
C LEU A 96 -8.81 -13.77 18.70
N VAL A 97 -9.76 -12.88 19.01
CA VAL A 97 -9.68 -11.96 20.15
C VAL A 97 -9.56 -12.74 21.47
N GLN A 98 -10.42 -13.74 21.68
CA GLN A 98 -10.40 -14.57 22.89
C GLN A 98 -9.09 -15.38 23.02
N LEU A 99 -8.64 -16.00 21.93
CA LEU A 99 -7.43 -16.81 21.92
C LEU A 99 -6.17 -15.96 22.13
N ARG A 100 -6.10 -14.79 21.51
CA ARG A 100 -5.01 -13.82 21.69
C ARG A 100 -4.94 -13.31 23.13
N HIS A 101 -6.09 -12.98 23.74
CA HIS A 101 -6.14 -12.60 25.14
C HIS A 101 -5.64 -13.73 26.04
N ARG A 102 -6.15 -14.95 25.87
CA ARG A 102 -5.70 -16.13 26.63
C ARG A 102 -4.20 -16.40 26.46
N PHE A 103 -3.70 -16.27 25.24
CA PHE A 103 -2.28 -16.44 24.93
C PHE A 103 -1.41 -15.42 25.69
N ALA A 104 -1.80 -14.15 25.67
CA ALA A 104 -1.09 -13.08 26.39
C ALA A 104 -1.11 -13.30 27.92
N CYS A 105 -2.25 -13.69 28.50
CA CYS A 105 -2.35 -13.97 29.93
C CYS A 105 -1.45 -15.13 30.39
N LEU A 106 -1.31 -16.18 29.57
CA LEU A 106 -0.40 -17.29 29.87
C LEU A 106 1.08 -16.86 29.87
N LEU A 107 1.41 -15.81 29.13
CA LEU A 107 2.75 -15.21 29.09
C LEU A 107 2.95 -14.13 30.17
N GLY A 108 1.95 -13.89 31.03
CA GLY A 108 2.03 -12.91 32.12
C GLY A 108 1.60 -11.48 31.74
N TYR A 109 1.07 -11.26 30.53
CA TYR A 109 0.59 -9.95 30.11
C TYR A 109 -0.90 -9.76 30.44
N ARG A 110 -1.30 -8.52 30.70
CA ARG A 110 -2.68 -8.15 31.03
C ARG A 110 -3.60 -8.25 29.82
N THR A 111 -3.12 -7.81 28.67
CA THR A 111 -3.84 -7.84 27.39
C THR A 111 -2.94 -8.31 26.26
N PHE A 112 -3.53 -8.70 25.13
CA PHE A 112 -2.74 -8.99 23.94
C PHE A 112 -2.05 -7.73 23.38
N ALA A 113 -2.63 -6.54 23.58
CA ALA A 113 -2.00 -5.29 23.19
C ALA A 113 -0.68 -5.07 23.94
N ASP A 114 -0.66 -5.30 25.26
CA ASP A 114 0.56 -5.21 26.08
C ASP A 114 1.65 -6.17 25.57
N TYR A 115 1.27 -7.41 25.24
CA TYR A 115 2.19 -8.39 24.65
C TYR A 115 2.72 -7.94 23.27
N ALA A 116 1.84 -7.47 22.40
CA ALA A 116 2.19 -7.14 21.02
C ALA A 116 3.05 -5.86 20.90
N ILE A 117 2.89 -4.92 21.83
CA ILE A 117 3.52 -3.60 21.80
C ILE A 117 4.84 -3.53 22.59
N GLU A 118 5.09 -4.44 23.53
CA GLU A 118 6.33 -4.48 24.32
C GLU A 118 7.62 -4.42 23.46
N PRO A 119 7.77 -5.20 22.37
CA PRO A 119 8.98 -5.12 21.56
C PRO A 119 9.08 -3.83 20.75
N ARG A 120 7.96 -3.15 20.52
CA ARG A 120 7.79 -2.00 19.60
C ARG A 120 8.33 -0.70 20.19
N MET A 121 8.50 0.33 19.36
CA MET A 121 8.96 1.66 19.80
C MET A 121 8.02 2.28 20.85
N ALA A 122 6.71 2.10 20.72
CA ALA A 122 5.72 2.63 21.66
C ALA A 122 5.76 1.98 23.06
N ARG A 123 6.27 0.75 23.19
CA ARG A 123 6.46 -0.06 24.43
C ARG A 123 5.21 -0.44 25.22
N THR A 124 4.18 0.41 25.32
CA THR A 124 2.99 0.13 26.13
C THR A 124 1.71 0.49 25.37
N SER A 125 0.61 -0.21 25.65
CA SER A 125 -0.66 0.09 24.98
C SER A 125 -1.22 1.45 25.44
N VAL A 126 -0.94 1.85 26.68
CA VAL A 126 -1.35 3.15 27.23
C VAL A 126 -0.76 4.30 26.40
N LYS A 127 0.54 4.25 26.08
CA LYS A 127 1.17 5.27 25.24
C LYS A 127 0.56 5.35 23.84
N VAL A 128 0.14 4.20 23.28
CA VAL A 128 -0.56 4.19 21.99
C VAL A 128 -1.90 4.91 22.10
N PHE A 129 -2.68 4.66 23.16
CA PHE A 129 -3.95 5.37 23.37
C PHE A 129 -3.74 6.86 23.60
N GLU A 130 -2.81 7.25 24.46
CA GLU A 130 -2.47 8.67 24.72
C GLU A 130 -2.08 9.39 23.42
N PHE A 131 -1.24 8.76 22.59
CA PHE A 131 -0.84 9.30 21.29
C PHE A 131 -2.02 9.48 20.33
N LEU A 132 -2.90 8.48 20.21
CA LEU A 132 -4.07 8.55 19.32
C LEU A 132 -5.09 9.58 19.81
N GLU A 133 -5.30 9.69 21.11
CA GLU A 133 -6.18 10.68 21.73
C GLU A 133 -5.65 12.11 21.53
N ASP A 134 -4.36 12.34 21.70
CA ASP A 134 -3.72 13.63 21.46
C ASP A 134 -3.84 14.05 19.98
N ILE A 135 -3.55 13.14 19.04
CA ILE A 135 -3.76 13.40 17.61
C ILE A 135 -5.23 13.74 17.33
N SER A 136 -6.16 12.95 17.86
CA SER A 136 -7.58 13.18 17.66
C SER A 136 -7.99 14.56 18.19
N ALA A 137 -7.56 14.93 19.39
CA ALA A 137 -7.87 16.22 20.00
C ALA A 137 -7.33 17.38 19.16
N ASN A 138 -6.09 17.30 18.69
CA ASN A 138 -5.44 18.36 17.93
C ASN A 138 -5.97 18.51 16.49
N LEU A 139 -6.48 17.44 15.88
CA LEU A 139 -6.99 17.45 14.50
C LEU A 139 -8.52 17.62 14.39
N THR A 140 -9.28 17.49 15.49
CA THR A 140 -10.75 17.51 15.46
C THR A 140 -11.32 18.78 14.82
N ASP A 141 -10.78 19.95 15.16
CA ASP A 141 -11.26 21.23 14.62
C ASP A 141 -11.03 21.33 13.11
N LEU A 142 -9.86 20.92 12.63
CA LEU A 142 -9.53 20.93 11.21
C LEU A 142 -10.39 19.92 10.46
N ALA A 143 -10.46 18.67 10.94
CA ALA A 143 -11.26 17.61 10.36
C ALA A 143 -12.75 17.99 10.26
N THR A 144 -13.28 18.68 11.28
CA THR A 144 -14.66 19.16 11.27
C THR A 144 -14.89 20.23 10.19
N ARG A 145 -13.95 21.18 10.03
CA ARG A 145 -14.04 22.20 8.98
C ARG A 145 -13.98 21.57 7.59
N GLU A 146 -13.04 20.65 7.37
CA GLU A 146 -12.90 19.95 6.09
C GLU A 146 -14.14 19.09 5.78
N LEU A 147 -14.65 18.34 6.76
CA LEU A 147 -15.86 17.55 6.60
C LEU A 147 -17.08 18.44 6.26
N ASN A 148 -17.19 19.64 6.83
CA ASN A 148 -18.25 20.58 6.48
C ASN A 148 -18.13 21.05 5.03
N VAL A 149 -16.92 21.31 4.53
CA VAL A 149 -16.71 21.60 3.09
C VAL A 149 -17.22 20.44 2.24
N LEU A 150 -16.90 19.19 2.59
CA LEU A 150 -17.35 18.02 1.83
C LEU A 150 -18.88 17.86 1.87
N LYS A 151 -19.51 18.09 3.03
CA LYS A 151 -20.97 18.07 3.20
C LYS A 151 -21.65 19.15 2.36
N ASP A 152 -21.09 20.35 2.31
CA ASP A 152 -21.62 21.45 1.50
C ASP A 152 -21.53 21.14 -0.01
N LEU A 153 -20.44 20.49 -0.45
CA LEU A 153 -20.32 20.00 -1.81
C LEU A 153 -21.37 18.94 -2.13
N LYS A 154 -21.57 17.97 -1.22
CA LYS A 154 -22.62 16.98 -1.38
C LYS A 154 -23.99 17.61 -1.46
N LYS A 155 -24.27 18.60 -0.61
CA LYS A 155 -25.57 19.29 -0.62
C LYS A 155 -25.86 19.98 -1.96
N LYS A 156 -24.83 20.56 -2.58
CA LYS A 156 -24.94 21.22 -3.89
C LYS A 156 -25.16 20.23 -5.04
N GLU A 157 -24.52 19.05 -5.00
CA GLU A 157 -24.58 18.05 -6.08
C GLU A 157 -25.73 17.05 -5.93
N GLU A 158 -26.08 16.65 -4.71
CA GLU A 158 -27.01 15.55 -4.40
C GLU A 158 -28.16 15.94 -3.43
N GLY A 159 -28.31 17.23 -3.12
CA GLY A 159 -29.36 17.74 -2.24
C GLY A 159 -29.18 17.35 -0.76
N ASP A 160 -30.27 17.25 0.00
CA ASP A 160 -30.23 16.99 1.46
C ASP A 160 -29.91 15.52 1.84
N SER A 161 -29.28 14.77 0.94
CA SER A 161 -28.84 13.40 1.21
C SER A 161 -27.76 13.37 2.30
N LEU A 162 -27.93 12.51 3.32
CA LEU A 162 -26.96 12.38 4.43
C LEU A 162 -25.58 11.99 3.90
N PHE A 163 -24.54 12.66 4.41
CA PHE A 163 -23.15 12.33 4.10
C PHE A 163 -22.72 11.05 4.84
N GLY A 164 -22.18 10.09 4.11
CA GLY A 164 -21.68 8.82 4.63
C GLY A 164 -20.21 8.56 4.27
N ALA A 165 -19.66 7.44 4.73
CA ALA A 165 -18.27 7.07 4.45
C ALA A 165 -18.03 6.80 2.95
N GLU A 166 -19.07 6.39 2.22
CA GLU A 166 -19.08 6.20 0.76
C GLU A 166 -18.83 7.48 -0.04
N ASP A 167 -19.04 8.64 0.59
CA ASP A 167 -18.92 9.95 -0.04
C ASP A 167 -17.54 10.56 0.14
N LEU A 168 -16.78 10.09 1.14
CA LEU A 168 -15.56 10.74 1.59
C LEU A 168 -14.55 10.92 0.46
N ARG A 169 -14.19 9.83 -0.23
CA ARG A 169 -13.19 9.88 -1.32
C ARG A 169 -13.65 10.71 -2.51
N TYR A 170 -14.90 10.57 -2.91
CA TYR A 170 -15.46 11.35 -4.02
C TYR A 170 -15.39 12.85 -3.70
N TYR A 171 -15.90 13.28 -2.55
CA TYR A 171 -15.91 14.71 -2.23
C TYR A 171 -14.54 15.27 -1.84
N MET A 172 -13.61 14.47 -1.29
CA MET A 172 -12.22 14.89 -1.13
C MET A 172 -11.61 15.26 -2.48
N ARG A 173 -11.69 14.37 -3.48
CA ARG A 173 -11.23 14.67 -4.84
C ARG A 173 -11.94 15.90 -5.41
N ARG A 174 -13.27 16.01 -5.27
CA ARG A 174 -14.02 17.19 -5.75
C ARG A 174 -13.58 18.49 -5.08
N ALA A 175 -13.28 18.46 -3.78
CA ALA A 175 -12.79 19.61 -3.04
C ALA A 175 -11.37 20.00 -3.48
N GLU A 176 -10.50 19.02 -3.73
CA GLU A 176 -9.18 19.23 -4.31
C GLU A 176 -9.28 19.85 -5.71
N GLU A 177 -10.11 19.30 -6.60
CA GLU A 177 -10.38 19.84 -7.95
C GLU A 177 -10.91 21.28 -7.92
N GLN A 178 -11.69 21.67 -6.91
CA GLN A 178 -12.20 23.04 -6.79
C GLN A 178 -11.18 24.02 -6.20
N LYS A 179 -10.30 23.55 -5.33
CA LYS A 179 -9.29 24.38 -4.66
C LYS A 179 -8.02 24.53 -5.49
N LEU A 180 -7.64 23.51 -6.23
CA LEU A 180 -6.42 23.45 -7.01
C LEU A 180 -6.75 23.76 -8.47
N ASP A 181 -6.24 24.87 -8.98
CA ASP A 181 -6.21 25.16 -10.42
C ASP A 181 -5.08 24.33 -11.10
N VAL A 182 -5.12 23.01 -10.87
CA VAL A 182 -4.09 22.07 -11.33
C VAL A 182 -4.79 20.95 -12.07
N ASP A 183 -4.56 20.88 -13.38
CA ASP A 183 -4.93 19.73 -14.17
C ASP A 183 -3.95 18.57 -13.87
N LEU A 184 -4.38 17.65 -13.02
CA LEU A 184 -3.62 16.45 -12.67
C LEU A 184 -3.30 15.59 -13.90
N GLY A 185 -4.13 15.64 -14.95
CA GLY A 185 -3.86 14.97 -16.23
C GLY A 185 -2.67 15.60 -16.95
N THR A 186 -2.55 16.93 -16.93
CA THR A 186 -1.38 17.65 -17.44
C THR A 186 -0.14 17.39 -16.59
N VAL A 187 -0.25 17.41 -15.26
CA VAL A 187 0.88 17.11 -14.35
C VAL A 187 1.47 15.72 -14.62
N LYS A 188 0.62 14.73 -14.88
CA LYS A 188 1.03 13.35 -15.20
C LYS A 188 2.01 13.27 -16.39
N GLN A 189 1.91 14.20 -17.35
CA GLN A 189 2.77 14.22 -18.54
C GLN A 189 4.24 14.51 -18.22
N PHE A 190 4.52 15.11 -17.05
CA PHE A 190 5.87 15.42 -16.58
C PHE A 190 6.53 14.26 -15.85
N PHE A 191 5.80 13.16 -15.61
CA PHE A 191 6.30 11.98 -14.91
C PHE A 191 6.31 10.71 -15.78
N PRO A 192 7.03 10.66 -16.92
CA PRO A 192 7.34 9.40 -17.59
C PRO A 192 8.10 8.46 -16.64
N VAL A 193 7.72 7.19 -16.60
CA VAL A 193 8.28 6.18 -15.67
C VAL A 193 9.82 6.19 -15.68
N ARG A 194 10.44 6.15 -16.87
CA ARG A 194 11.91 6.14 -17.00
C ARG A 194 12.57 7.38 -16.39
N LEU A 195 11.96 8.55 -16.57
CA LEU A 195 12.45 9.80 -16.01
C LEU A 195 12.36 9.78 -14.49
N VAL A 196 11.21 9.35 -13.95
CA VAL A 196 10.99 9.22 -12.50
C VAL A 196 12.02 8.30 -11.86
N LEU A 197 12.24 7.10 -12.43
CA LEU A 197 13.25 6.17 -11.93
C LEU A 197 14.64 6.80 -11.91
N SER A 198 15.05 7.43 -13.01
CA SER A 198 16.37 8.07 -13.10
C SER A 198 16.54 9.20 -12.08
N GLY A 199 15.49 10.00 -11.84
CA GLY A 199 15.52 11.10 -10.88
C GLY A 199 15.62 10.60 -9.45
N ILE A 200 14.79 9.61 -9.08
CA ILE A 200 14.81 9.01 -7.75
C ILE A 200 16.15 8.34 -7.49
N PHE A 201 16.68 7.60 -8.46
CA PHE A 201 18.00 6.99 -8.34
C PHE A 201 19.10 8.04 -8.16
N LYS A 202 19.05 9.15 -8.90
CA LYS A 202 20.02 10.23 -8.73
C LYS A 202 19.95 10.85 -7.33
N ILE A 203 18.75 11.09 -6.81
CA ILE A 203 18.57 11.67 -5.47
C ILE A 203 19.19 10.77 -4.40
N PHE A 204 18.92 9.46 -4.43
CA PHE A 204 19.50 8.53 -3.46
C PHE A 204 21.02 8.37 -3.61
N GLN A 205 21.52 8.34 -4.85
CA GLN A 205 22.96 8.31 -5.12
C GLN A 205 23.68 9.53 -4.55
N ASP A 206 23.12 10.73 -4.72
CA ASP A 206 23.68 11.96 -4.20
C ASP A 206 23.58 12.06 -2.68
N LEU A 207 22.40 11.77 -2.13
CA LEU A 207 22.13 11.93 -0.70
C LEU A 207 22.95 10.96 0.15
N LEU A 208 23.18 9.74 -0.35
CA LEU A 208 23.79 8.65 0.42
C LEU A 208 25.15 8.21 -0.12
N SER A 209 25.70 8.92 -1.10
CA SER A 209 26.97 8.58 -1.75
C SER A 209 26.98 7.13 -2.27
N LEU A 210 25.95 6.78 -3.04
CA LEU A 210 25.78 5.47 -3.67
C LEU A 210 25.98 5.57 -5.19
N GLN A 211 26.22 4.43 -5.82
CA GLN A 211 26.23 4.27 -7.27
C GLN A 211 25.38 3.06 -7.66
N PHE A 212 24.44 3.26 -8.57
CA PHE A 212 23.56 2.22 -9.08
C PHE A 212 23.92 1.89 -10.52
N GLU A 213 24.20 0.61 -10.80
CA GLU A 213 24.55 0.15 -12.14
C GLU A 213 23.60 -0.95 -12.58
N GLU A 214 22.99 -0.79 -13.76
CA GLU A 214 22.11 -1.81 -14.34
C GLU A 214 22.93 -2.98 -14.86
N ILE A 215 22.52 -4.20 -14.51
CA ILE A 215 23.12 -5.44 -14.97
C ILE A 215 22.20 -6.03 -16.04
N HIS A 216 22.75 -6.26 -17.23
CA HIS A 216 21.97 -6.77 -18.37
C HIS A 216 22.09 -8.29 -18.57
N ASP A 217 23.19 -8.91 -18.13
CA ASP A 217 23.42 -10.35 -18.29
C ASP A 217 23.06 -11.11 -16.99
N PHE A 218 21.78 -11.47 -16.85
CA PHE A 218 21.26 -12.20 -15.69
C PHE A 218 20.03 -13.04 -16.04
N GLY A 219 19.79 -14.11 -15.28
CA GLY A 219 18.55 -14.88 -15.35
C GLY A 219 17.42 -14.19 -14.59
N THR A 220 16.27 -14.00 -15.22
CA THR A 220 15.09 -13.36 -14.63
C THR A 220 13.82 -14.20 -14.79
N TRP A 221 12.83 -13.97 -13.93
CA TRP A 221 11.50 -14.57 -14.05
C TRP A 221 10.61 -13.86 -15.08
N HIS A 222 10.99 -12.67 -15.56
CA HIS A 222 10.24 -11.95 -16.59
C HIS A 222 11.12 -10.91 -17.30
N ASP A 223 10.90 -10.69 -18.61
CA ASP A 223 11.73 -9.86 -19.47
C ASP A 223 11.72 -8.36 -19.10
N THR A 224 10.67 -7.91 -18.41
CA THR A 224 10.55 -6.52 -17.97
C THR A 224 11.29 -6.23 -16.66
N VAL A 225 11.78 -7.27 -15.97
CA VAL A 225 12.48 -7.11 -14.69
C VAL A 225 13.89 -6.61 -14.96
N ARG A 226 14.35 -5.71 -14.11
CA ARG A 226 15.68 -5.11 -14.19
C ARG A 226 16.46 -5.41 -12.93
N LEU A 227 17.76 -5.63 -13.05
CA LEU A 227 18.66 -5.87 -11.93
C LEU A 227 19.66 -4.73 -11.84
N PHE A 228 19.90 -4.24 -10.63
CA PHE A 228 20.90 -3.22 -10.35
C PHE A 228 21.85 -3.69 -9.25
N SER A 229 23.14 -3.44 -9.42
CA SER A 229 24.10 -3.43 -8.32
C SER A 229 24.14 -2.08 -7.62
N VAL A 230 24.32 -2.10 -6.31
CA VAL A 230 24.52 -0.91 -5.48
C VAL A 230 25.93 -0.92 -4.92
N MET A 231 26.68 0.13 -5.24
CA MET A 231 28.06 0.32 -4.83
C MET A 231 28.17 1.53 -3.92
N ASP A 232 29.08 1.49 -2.96
CA ASP A 232 29.50 2.69 -2.22
C ASP A 232 30.35 3.56 -3.15
N PHE A 233 29.99 4.84 -3.30
CA PHE A 233 30.65 5.73 -4.25
C PHE A 233 32.12 5.97 -3.90
N SER A 234 32.45 6.00 -2.60
CA SER A 234 33.80 6.39 -2.15
C SER A 234 34.79 5.22 -2.20
N SER A 235 34.34 4.02 -1.83
CA SER A 235 35.17 2.82 -1.70
C SER A 235 35.03 1.85 -2.87
N SER A 236 34.03 2.03 -3.71
CA SER A 236 33.62 1.05 -4.73
C SER A 236 33.29 -0.34 -4.14
N GLU A 237 32.93 -0.39 -2.85
CA GLU A 237 32.45 -1.63 -2.23
C GLU A 237 31.06 -1.98 -2.78
N LEU A 238 30.86 -3.24 -3.17
CA LEU A 238 29.54 -3.76 -3.49
C LEU A 238 28.71 -3.88 -2.21
N LEU A 239 27.63 -3.11 -2.13
CA LEU A 239 26.74 -3.07 -0.97
C LEU A 239 25.54 -4.00 -1.09
N GLY A 240 25.04 -4.24 -2.31
CA GLY A 240 23.77 -4.93 -2.50
C GLY A 240 23.35 -5.06 -3.94
N TYR A 241 22.22 -5.74 -4.13
CA TYR A 241 21.48 -5.76 -5.39
C TYR A 241 20.00 -5.45 -5.16
N PHE A 242 19.35 -4.89 -6.16
CA PHE A 242 17.89 -4.84 -6.18
C PHE A 242 17.31 -5.19 -7.55
N PHE A 243 16.18 -5.89 -7.53
CA PHE A 243 15.36 -6.12 -8.70
C PHE A 243 14.23 -5.10 -8.76
N LEU A 244 13.95 -4.58 -9.96
CA LEU A 244 12.75 -3.81 -10.26
C LEU A 244 11.79 -4.67 -11.06
N ASP A 245 10.67 -5.04 -10.46
CA ASP A 245 9.53 -5.63 -11.12
C ASP A 245 8.34 -4.67 -10.97
N ILE A 246 8.36 -3.58 -11.74
CA ILE A 246 7.47 -2.43 -11.50
C ILE A 246 6.32 -2.30 -12.48
N PHE A 247 6.33 -3.03 -13.60
CA PHE A 247 5.28 -2.91 -14.62
C PHE A 247 4.10 -3.83 -14.38
N TYR A 248 2.91 -3.36 -14.73
CA TYR A 248 1.69 -4.16 -14.70
C TYR A 248 1.78 -5.36 -15.66
N ARG A 249 1.33 -6.53 -15.20
CA ARG A 249 1.02 -7.70 -16.03
C ARG A 249 -0.03 -8.56 -15.35
N GLU A 250 -0.76 -9.35 -16.13
CA GLU A 250 -1.76 -10.29 -15.62
C GLU A 250 -1.11 -11.27 -14.64
N GLU A 251 -1.87 -11.70 -13.61
CA GLU A 251 -1.46 -12.66 -12.57
C GLU A 251 -0.30 -12.23 -11.63
N LYS A 252 0.34 -11.08 -11.86
CA LYS A 252 1.34 -10.53 -10.95
C LYS A 252 0.68 -9.98 -9.67
N TYR A 253 1.39 -10.13 -8.55
CA TYR A 253 1.02 -9.55 -7.26
C TYR A 253 0.67 -8.06 -7.39
N SER A 254 -0.56 -7.68 -7.03
CA SER A 254 -1.17 -6.42 -7.43
C SER A 254 -0.88 -5.23 -6.50
N GLN A 255 -0.07 -5.41 -5.44
CA GLN A 255 0.31 -4.32 -4.55
C GLN A 255 1.75 -3.89 -4.83
N THR A 256 2.02 -2.60 -4.66
CA THR A 256 3.38 -2.09 -4.62
C THR A 256 3.98 -2.45 -3.26
N CYS A 257 5.14 -3.10 -3.23
CA CYS A 257 5.85 -3.42 -1.99
C CYS A 257 7.32 -3.73 -2.24
N VAL A 258 8.10 -3.72 -1.15
CA VAL A 258 9.49 -4.20 -1.15
C VAL A 258 9.62 -5.52 -0.41
N LEU A 259 10.30 -6.48 -1.04
CA LEU A 259 10.64 -7.77 -0.47
C LEU A 259 12.16 -7.89 -0.27
N ALA A 260 12.57 -8.28 0.94
CA ALA A 260 13.94 -8.70 1.20
C ALA A 260 14.14 -10.15 0.73
N LEU A 261 14.73 -10.33 -0.45
CA LEU A 261 15.06 -11.65 -1.01
C LEU A 261 16.24 -12.30 -0.26
N GLN A 262 17.25 -11.50 0.09
CA GLN A 262 18.41 -11.93 0.86
C GLN A 262 18.79 -10.83 1.86
N ASN A 263 18.96 -11.23 3.13
CA ASN A 263 19.42 -10.32 4.17
C ASN A 263 20.95 -10.15 4.13
N GLY A 264 21.44 -8.95 4.43
CA GLY A 264 22.87 -8.71 4.60
C GLY A 264 23.33 -9.08 6.01
N CYS A 265 24.29 -9.98 6.17
CA CYS A 265 24.81 -10.37 7.48
C CYS A 265 26.24 -10.92 7.39
N LEU A 266 26.89 -11.18 8.52
CA LEU A 266 28.15 -11.94 8.51
C LEU A 266 27.87 -13.44 8.50
N SER A 267 28.52 -14.16 7.61
CA SER A 267 28.58 -15.62 7.63
C SER A 267 29.46 -16.11 8.78
N SER A 268 29.41 -17.42 9.07
CA SER A 268 30.30 -18.07 10.04
C SER A 268 31.79 -17.89 9.71
N SER A 269 32.12 -17.66 8.43
CA SER A 269 33.49 -17.39 7.96
C SER A 269 33.94 -15.92 8.12
N GLY A 270 33.07 -15.04 8.65
CA GLY A 270 33.33 -13.60 8.74
C GLY A 270 33.10 -12.83 7.43
N LYS A 271 32.87 -13.51 6.30
CA LYS A 271 32.48 -12.86 5.03
C LYS A 271 31.06 -12.31 5.10
N ARG A 272 30.86 -11.09 4.58
CA ARG A 272 29.55 -10.47 4.46
C ARG A 272 28.74 -11.10 3.33
N GLN A 273 27.54 -11.54 3.65
CA GLN A 273 26.50 -11.88 2.69
C GLN A 273 25.90 -10.58 2.15
N ILE A 274 25.80 -10.46 0.84
CA ILE A 274 25.30 -9.26 0.16
C ILE A 274 23.76 -9.23 0.21
N PRO A 275 23.11 -8.16 0.70
CA PRO A 275 21.66 -8.04 0.68
C PRO A 275 21.10 -7.97 -0.76
N VAL A 276 19.93 -8.56 -0.95
CA VAL A 276 19.16 -8.49 -2.21
C VAL A 276 17.73 -8.09 -1.90
N ALA A 277 17.22 -7.07 -2.59
CA ALA A 277 15.85 -6.60 -2.50
C ALA A 277 15.08 -6.79 -3.83
N LEU A 278 13.76 -6.79 -3.76
CA LEU A 278 12.86 -6.76 -4.91
C LEU A 278 11.81 -5.69 -4.67
N VAL A 279 11.67 -4.75 -5.60
CA VAL A 279 10.55 -3.83 -5.67
C VAL A 279 9.51 -4.39 -6.62
N ILE A 280 8.30 -4.60 -6.11
CA ILE A 280 7.13 -4.97 -6.90
C ILE A 280 6.28 -3.71 -7.07
N GLY A 281 5.81 -3.43 -8.29
CA GLY A 281 4.93 -2.32 -8.60
C GLY A 281 3.98 -2.64 -9.75
N GLN A 282 3.07 -1.70 -10.04
CA GLN A 282 2.00 -1.85 -11.03
C GLN A 282 1.92 -0.65 -11.99
N PHE A 283 3.08 -0.11 -12.38
CA PHE A 283 3.18 1.01 -13.30
C PHE A 283 2.69 0.65 -14.70
N PRO A 284 2.11 1.62 -15.43
CA PRO A 284 1.70 1.41 -16.80
C PRO A 284 2.90 1.08 -17.68
N ASN A 285 2.69 0.12 -18.59
CA ASN A 285 3.64 -0.19 -19.64
C ASN A 285 3.71 0.94 -20.67
N GLU A 286 4.77 0.92 -21.46
CA GLU A 286 4.86 1.68 -22.70
C GLU A 286 3.86 1.11 -23.72
N VAL A 287 3.04 1.96 -24.35
CA VAL A 287 2.02 1.56 -25.34
C VAL A 287 2.18 2.41 -26.59
N ASP A 288 2.31 1.78 -27.75
CA ASP A 288 2.48 2.44 -29.05
C ASP A 288 3.62 3.49 -29.07
N GLY A 289 4.74 3.18 -28.40
CA GLY A 289 5.90 4.07 -28.27
C GLY A 289 5.69 5.28 -27.34
N LYS A 290 4.55 5.35 -26.63
CA LYS A 290 4.31 6.37 -25.60
C LYS A 290 4.71 5.81 -24.23
N PRO A 291 5.52 6.54 -23.45
CA PRO A 291 5.96 6.06 -22.15
C PRO A 291 4.76 5.92 -21.19
N GLY A 292 4.84 4.91 -20.32
CA GLY A 292 3.99 4.87 -19.14
C GLY A 292 4.18 6.15 -18.33
N LEU A 293 3.07 6.74 -17.88
CA LEU A 293 3.05 7.97 -17.10
C LEU A 293 2.59 7.70 -15.67
N LEU A 294 3.20 8.36 -14.69
CA LEU A 294 2.86 8.24 -13.28
C LEU A 294 2.11 9.48 -12.79
N ARG A 295 1.14 9.26 -11.89
CA ARG A 295 0.56 10.32 -11.06
C ARG A 295 1.58 10.74 -10.02
N PHE A 296 1.49 11.97 -9.52
CA PHE A 296 2.37 12.45 -8.47
C PHE A 296 2.36 11.56 -7.22
N THR A 297 1.18 11.07 -6.82
CA THR A 297 1.04 10.11 -5.71
C THR A 297 1.75 8.78 -5.96
N GLU A 298 1.84 8.33 -7.22
CA GLU A 298 2.60 7.12 -7.59
C GLU A 298 4.11 7.37 -7.56
N VAL A 299 4.55 8.60 -7.85
CA VAL A 299 5.95 9.03 -7.69
C VAL A 299 6.34 9.02 -6.21
N VAL A 300 5.53 9.64 -5.35
CA VAL A 300 5.75 9.66 -3.89
C VAL A 300 5.76 8.24 -3.33
N SER A 301 4.78 7.41 -3.72
CA SER A 301 4.73 6.01 -3.31
C SER A 301 5.96 5.22 -3.77
N PHE A 302 6.47 5.44 -4.98
CA PHE A 302 7.71 4.79 -5.40
C PHE A 302 8.92 5.26 -4.61
N PHE A 303 8.98 6.55 -4.29
CA PHE A 303 10.05 7.11 -3.46
C PHE A 303 10.06 6.44 -2.07
N HIS A 304 8.87 6.33 -1.47
CA HIS A 304 8.65 5.60 -0.22
C HIS A 304 9.17 4.15 -0.32
N GLU A 305 8.73 3.39 -1.32
CA GLU A 305 9.16 1.99 -1.45
C GLU A 305 10.67 1.87 -1.74
N PHE A 306 11.22 2.74 -2.57
CA PHE A 306 12.64 2.71 -2.87
C PHE A 306 13.51 3.07 -1.66
N SER A 307 13.00 3.88 -0.73
CA SER A 307 13.68 4.11 0.54
C SER A 307 13.84 2.82 1.36
N HIS A 308 12.86 1.91 1.33
CA HIS A 308 12.96 0.59 1.98
C HIS A 308 14.05 -0.26 1.32
N VAL A 309 14.20 -0.21 -0.01
CA VAL A 309 15.30 -0.88 -0.73
C VAL A 309 16.65 -0.40 -0.22
N VAL A 310 16.81 0.92 -0.16
CA VAL A 310 18.07 1.55 0.27
C VAL A 310 18.35 1.25 1.73
N HIS A 311 17.35 1.33 2.60
CA HIS A 311 17.47 0.95 4.00
C HIS A 311 17.93 -0.51 4.15
N HIS A 312 17.32 -1.43 3.39
CA HIS A 312 17.70 -2.85 3.38
C HIS A 312 19.15 -3.07 2.94
N ILE A 313 19.57 -2.41 1.86
CA ILE A 313 20.91 -2.56 1.27
C ILE A 313 22.00 -1.92 2.14
N CYS A 314 21.72 -0.76 2.73
CA CYS A 314 22.66 -0.02 3.57
C CYS A 314 22.75 -0.59 4.99
N ASN A 315 21.86 -1.51 5.40
CA ASN A 315 21.95 -2.16 6.69
C ASN A 315 23.25 -2.99 6.80
N ARG A 316 24.01 -2.77 7.88
CA ARG A 316 25.31 -3.43 8.14
C ARG A 316 25.29 -4.38 9.33
N ALA A 317 24.11 -4.76 9.81
CA ALA A 317 23.96 -5.67 10.94
C ALA A 317 24.76 -6.96 10.77
N THR A 318 25.31 -7.44 11.88
CA THR A 318 26.10 -8.67 11.94
C THR A 318 25.23 -9.91 11.79
N PHE A 319 24.08 -9.91 12.46
CA PHE A 319 23.18 -11.06 12.50
C PHE A 319 21.99 -10.85 11.58
N SER A 320 21.62 -11.88 10.80
CA SER A 320 20.48 -11.80 9.88
C SER A 320 19.16 -11.43 10.57
N ARG A 321 19.01 -11.68 11.87
CA ARG A 321 17.80 -11.29 12.62
C ARG A 321 17.62 -9.76 12.71
N PHE A 322 18.70 -9.00 12.70
CA PHE A 322 18.71 -7.53 12.80
C PHE A 322 18.97 -6.84 11.45
N SER A 323 19.08 -7.65 10.39
CA SER A 323 19.15 -7.20 9.01
C SER A 323 17.78 -7.36 8.36
N GLY A 324 17.62 -6.82 7.16
CA GLY A 324 16.34 -6.85 6.48
C GLY A 324 15.48 -5.64 6.77
N LEU A 325 14.23 -5.73 6.32
CA LEU A 325 13.13 -4.87 6.73
C LEU A 325 12.47 -5.36 8.03
N ARG A 326 13.22 -6.07 8.88
CA ARG A 326 12.72 -6.71 10.12
C ARG A 326 12.84 -5.80 11.34
N MET A 327 12.48 -4.53 11.17
CA MET A 327 12.39 -3.58 12.27
C MET A 327 11.02 -3.63 12.93
N ASP A 328 10.89 -2.90 14.04
CA ASP A 328 9.58 -2.71 14.65
C ASP A 328 8.63 -2.02 13.69
N SER A 329 7.39 -2.50 13.61
CA SER A 329 6.41 -2.04 12.63
C SER A 329 5.99 -0.58 12.82
N ASP A 330 6.21 -0.04 14.02
CA ASP A 330 5.98 1.38 14.35
C ASP A 330 7.23 2.24 14.14
N TYR A 331 8.32 1.68 13.60
CA TYR A 331 9.54 2.40 13.23
C TYR A 331 9.89 2.25 11.75
N ILE A 332 9.61 1.09 11.14
CA ILE A 332 10.06 0.76 9.78
C ILE A 332 9.65 1.82 8.74
N GLU A 333 8.50 2.47 8.94
CA GLU A 333 7.99 3.51 8.04
C GLU A 333 8.55 4.91 8.29
N ILE A 334 9.32 5.14 9.36
CA ILE A 334 9.85 6.48 9.66
C ILE A 334 10.84 6.94 8.57
N PRO A 335 11.85 6.15 8.18
CA PRO A 335 12.77 6.58 7.12
C PRO A 335 12.08 6.81 5.78
N SER A 336 11.08 5.99 5.44
CA SER A 336 10.35 6.10 4.19
C SER A 336 9.44 7.32 4.15
N GLN A 337 8.65 7.54 5.20
CA GLN A 337 7.81 8.73 5.33
C GLN A 337 8.60 10.04 5.42
N MET A 338 9.79 10.02 6.05
CA MET A 338 10.68 11.19 6.04
C MET A 338 11.09 11.57 4.62
N LEU A 339 11.39 10.57 3.79
CA LEU A 339 11.86 10.72 2.42
C LEU A 339 10.74 10.97 1.39
N GLU A 340 9.47 10.92 1.81
CA GLU A 340 8.34 11.38 0.98
C GLU A 340 8.31 12.91 0.80
N ASN A 341 9.03 13.67 1.65
CA ASN A 341 9.19 15.13 1.57
C ASN A 341 10.25 15.52 0.54
#